data_AF-A0A6M7W572-F1
#
_entry.id   AF-A0A6M7W572-F1
#
_cell.length_a   1.000
_cell.length_b   1.000
_cell.length_c   1.000
_cell.angle_alpha   90.00
_cell.angle_beta   90.00
_cell.angle_gamma   90.00
#
_symmetry.space_group_name_H-M   'P 1'
#
loop_
_entity.id
_entity.type
_entity.pdbx_description
1 polymer ?
#
loop_
_entity_poly.entity_id
_entity_poly.type
_entity_poly.pdbx_seq_one_letter_code
_entity_poly.pdbx_strand_id
1 'polypeptide(L)'
;MRFRAWISFLIFIGSYLPLSLILLAQNYDYSSIGNPICWAFWKPTCTIPFKNPWFATGIFLLCLVCFVLTLVLLAALRPYTPITVRSASHVPADLMNYSLPYVVSFMSIDYQDTGKFIGFLIFLAWMF
;
A
#
# COMPACT_ATOMS: atom_id res chain seq x y z
N MET A 1 15.72 -18.07 -9.77
CA MET A 1 15.95 -18.19 -8.31
C MET A 1 14.71 -18.85 -7.70
N ARG A 2 14.84 -19.93 -6.93
CA ARG A 2 13.70 -20.50 -6.18
C ARG A 2 13.72 -19.91 -4.77
N PHE A 3 12.94 -18.86 -4.54
CA PHE A 3 12.74 -18.35 -3.19
C PHE A 3 12.02 -19.41 -2.34
N ARG A 4 12.41 -19.55 -1.07
CA ARG A 4 11.63 -20.37 -0.11
C ARG A 4 10.22 -19.78 -0.02
N ALA A 5 9.19 -20.62 0.05
CA ALA A 5 7.78 -20.18 -0.02
C ALA A 5 7.46 -19.01 0.95
N TRP A 6 8.02 -19.03 2.15
CA TRP A 6 7.87 -17.97 3.15
C TRP A 6 8.41 -16.60 2.71
N ILE A 7 9.52 -16.58 1.98
CA ILE A 7 10.12 -15.35 1.47
C ILE A 7 9.25 -14.77 0.35
N SER A 8 8.77 -15.64 -0.55
CA SER A 8 7.83 -15.23 -1.60
C SER A 8 6.55 -14.64 -1.01
N PHE A 9 6.03 -15.21 0.07
CA PHE A 9 4.85 -14.70 0.77
C PHE A 9 5.09 -13.33 1.43
N LEU A 10 6.24 -13.13 2.07
CA LEU A 10 6.67 -11.84 2.63
C LEU A 10 6.75 -10.75 1.57
N ILE A 11 7.40 -11.05 0.44
CA ILE A 11 7.52 -10.13 -0.70
C ILE A 11 6.14 -9.82 -1.27
N PHE A 12 5.29 -10.83 -1.42
CA PHE A 12 3.92 -10.68 -1.89
C PHE A 12 3.14 -9.72 -0.99
N ILE A 13 3.09 -9.94 0.33
CA ILE A 13 2.39 -9.03 1.25
C ILE A 13 2.96 -7.61 1.21
N GLY A 14 4.28 -7.47 1.19
CA GLY A 14 4.94 -6.16 1.09
C GLY A 14 4.57 -5.40 -0.19
N SER A 15 4.36 -6.12 -1.31
CA SER A 15 3.98 -5.51 -2.59
C SER A 15 2.58 -4.87 -2.62
N TYR A 16 1.70 -5.24 -1.69
CA TYR A 16 0.36 -4.63 -1.53
C TYR A 16 0.35 -3.38 -0.65
N LEU A 17 1.51 -2.88 -0.23
CA LEU A 17 1.63 -1.60 0.48
C LEU A 17 0.87 -0.43 -0.19
N PRO A 18 1.03 -0.13 -1.50
CA PRO A 18 0.28 0.95 -2.15
C PRO A 18 -1.24 0.79 -2.00
N LEU A 19 -1.74 -0.42 -2.16
CA LEU A 19 -3.16 -0.72 -2.01
C LEU A 19 -3.62 -0.54 -0.55
N SER A 20 -2.82 -1.00 0.42
CA SER A 20 -3.11 -0.82 1.84
C SER A 20 -3.14 0.68 2.24
N LEU A 21 -2.29 1.50 1.64
CA LEU A 21 -2.25 2.95 1.85
C LEU A 21 -3.50 3.63 1.28
N ILE A 22 -3.93 3.23 0.08
CA ILE A 22 -5.17 3.72 -0.54
C ILE A 22 -6.37 3.38 0.33
N LEU A 23 -6.47 2.15 0.83
CA LEU A 23 -7.56 1.72 1.73
C LEU A 23 -7.54 2.48 3.06
N LEU A 24 -6.35 2.74 3.62
CA LEU A 24 -6.19 3.54 4.83
C LEU A 24 -6.72 4.96 4.62
N ALA A 25 -6.37 5.60 3.51
CA ALA A 25 -6.83 6.94 3.17
C ALA A 25 -8.35 7.00 2.91
N GLN A 26 -8.92 5.97 2.28
CA GLN A 26 -10.38 5.88 2.07
C GLN A 26 -11.17 5.61 3.36
N ASN A 27 -10.56 4.89 4.32
CA ASN A 27 -11.20 4.56 5.59
C ASN A 27 -11.18 5.71 6.61
N TYR A 28 -10.44 6.79 6.32
CA TYR A 28 -10.39 7.98 7.14
C TYR A 28 -11.73 8.72 7.12
N ASP A 29 -12.21 9.13 8.29
CA ASP A 29 -13.44 9.91 8.39
C ASP A 29 -13.16 11.41 8.26
N TYR A 30 -13.34 11.93 7.05
CA TYR A 30 -13.12 13.33 6.70
C TYR A 30 -14.08 14.29 7.40
N SER A 31 -15.21 13.81 7.93
CA SER A 31 -16.14 14.65 8.71
C SER A 31 -15.57 15.06 10.08
N SER A 32 -14.54 14.34 10.56
CA SER A 32 -13.92 14.54 11.88
C SER A 32 -12.57 15.27 11.83
N ILE A 33 -12.19 15.88 10.69
CA ILE A 33 -10.91 16.60 10.51
C ILE A 33 -10.69 17.76 11.50
N GLY A 34 -11.75 18.31 12.09
CA GLY A 34 -11.67 19.36 13.10
C GLY A 34 -11.57 18.89 14.55
N ASN A 35 -11.68 17.59 14.81
CA ASN A 35 -11.66 17.04 16.17
C ASN A 35 -10.22 16.78 16.65
N PRO A 36 -9.94 16.93 17.95
CA PRO A 36 -8.60 16.69 18.49
C PRO A 36 -8.18 15.23 18.26
N ILE A 37 -7.03 15.05 17.61
CA ILE A 37 -6.42 13.74 17.36
C ILE A 37 -6.08 13.12 18.72
N CYS A 38 -6.83 12.10 19.12
CA CYS A 38 -6.63 11.45 20.39
C CYS A 38 -5.81 10.16 20.21
N TRP A 39 -4.56 10.19 20.67
CA TRP A 39 -3.63 9.04 20.62
C TRP A 39 -3.89 8.00 21.72
N ALA A 40 -4.84 8.25 22.63
CA ALA A 40 -5.12 7.37 23.75
C ALA A 40 -6.07 6.23 23.33
N PHE A 41 -5.51 5.15 22.78
CA PHE A 41 -6.22 3.91 22.41
C PHE A 41 -7.03 3.28 23.57
N TRP A 42 -6.77 3.68 24.81
CA TRP A 42 -7.40 3.14 26.03
C TRP A 42 -8.53 3.99 26.62
N LYS A 43 -8.81 5.19 26.10
CA LYS A 43 -9.89 6.04 26.64
C LYS A 43 -11.19 5.87 25.85
N PRO A 44 -12.33 5.55 26.52
CA PRO A 44 -13.60 5.27 25.85
C PRO A 44 -14.28 6.51 25.24
N THR A 45 -13.80 7.72 25.52
CA THR A 45 -14.39 8.99 25.05
C THR A 45 -13.71 9.56 23.81
N CYS A 46 -12.71 8.88 23.25
CA CYS A 46 -11.94 9.33 22.11
C CYS A 46 -12.16 8.44 20.90
N THR A 47 -12.84 8.95 19.88
CA THR A 47 -13.04 8.26 18.61
C THR A 47 -11.85 8.52 17.69
N ILE A 48 -11.17 7.44 17.28
CA ILE A 48 -10.15 7.51 16.24
C ILE A 48 -10.89 7.80 14.91
N PRO A 49 -10.43 8.73 14.07
CA PRO A 49 -11.10 9.14 12.82
C PRO A 49 -10.94 8.09 11.70
N PHE A 50 -11.18 6.82 12.01
CA PHE A 50 -11.24 5.71 11.06
C PHE A 50 -12.56 4.98 11.27
N LYS A 51 -13.28 4.70 10.18
CA LYS A 51 -14.54 3.93 10.25
C LYS A 51 -14.31 2.53 10.85
N ASN A 52 -13.17 1.93 10.52
CA ASN A 52 -12.69 0.67 11.10
C ASN A 52 -11.19 0.79 11.45
N PRO A 53 -10.83 1.24 12.66
CA PRO A 53 -9.43 1.50 13.01
C PRO A 53 -8.59 0.24 13.00
N TRP A 54 -9.12 -0.89 13.51
CA TRP A 54 -8.37 -2.14 13.64
C TRP A 54 -7.92 -2.71 12.28
N PHE A 55 -8.85 -2.84 11.33
CA PHE A 55 -8.56 -3.46 10.04
C PHE A 55 -7.66 -2.61 9.15
N ALA A 56 -7.96 -1.31 9.02
CA ALA A 56 -7.20 -0.43 8.13
C ALA A 56 -5.77 -0.22 8.63
N THR A 57 -5.59 0.04 9.94
CA THR A 57 -4.24 0.20 10.51
C THR A 57 -3.49 -1.12 10.56
N GLY A 58 -4.17 -2.24 10.87
CA GLY A 58 -3.54 -3.56 10.94
C GLY A 58 -2.97 -4.02 9.59
N ILE A 59 -3.74 -3.91 8.50
CA ILE A 59 -3.28 -4.32 7.17
C ILE A 59 -2.15 -3.41 6.68
N PHE A 60 -2.28 -2.10 6.88
CA PHE A 60 -1.23 -1.16 6.51
C PHE A 60 0.09 -1.44 7.25
N LEU A 61 0.03 -1.64 8.56
CA LEU A 61 1.21 -1.89 9.39
C LEU A 61 1.85 -3.25 9.06
N LEU A 62 1.04 -4.27 8.79
CA LEU A 62 1.52 -5.57 8.30
C LEU A 62 2.28 -5.43 6.98
N CYS A 63 1.69 -4.77 5.98
CA CYS A 63 2.34 -4.52 4.69
C CYS A 63 3.62 -3.70 4.85
N LEU A 64 3.61 -2.67 5.70
CA LEU A 64 4.77 -1.82 5.99
C LEU A 64 5.93 -2.63 6.58
N VAL A 65 5.66 -3.47 7.59
CA VAL A 65 6.68 -4.32 8.21
C VAL A 65 7.26 -5.30 7.19
N CYS A 66 6.42 -5.97 6.39
CA CYS A 66 6.89 -6.90 5.36
C CYS A 66 7.74 -6.20 4.28
N PHE A 67 7.34 -4.99 3.86
CA PHE A 67 8.09 -4.20 2.90
C PHE A 67 9.46 -3.76 3.44
N VAL A 68 9.50 -3.21 4.66
CA VAL A 68 10.77 -2.79 5.30
C VAL A 68 11.69 -3.98 5.50
N LEU A 69 11.18 -5.12 5.98
CA LEU A 69 11.98 -6.34 6.11
C LEU A 69 12.56 -6.79 4.76
N THR A 70 11.78 -6.71 3.69
CA THR A 70 12.25 -7.06 2.33
C THR A 70 13.37 -6.13 1.87
N LEU A 71 13.24 -4.82 2.10
CA LEU A 71 14.29 -3.85 1.76
C LEU A 71 15.57 -4.06 2.59
N VAL A 72 15.43 -4.29 3.90
CA VAL A 72 16.57 -4.55 4.80
C VAL A 72 17.30 -5.82 4.38
N LEU A 73 16.56 -6.89 4.07
CA LEU A 73 17.15 -8.14 3.59
C LEU A 73 17.90 -7.92 2.27
N LEU A 74 17.31 -7.19 1.32
CA LEU A 74 17.95 -6.93 0.04
C LEU A 74 19.21 -6.07 0.19
N ALA A 75 19.19 -5.08 1.09
CA ALA A 75 20.34 -4.22 1.38
C ALA A 75 21.46 -4.95 2.14
N ALA A 76 21.11 -5.91 3.01
CA ALA A 76 22.08 -6.70 3.78
C ALA A 76 22.74 -7.80 2.94
N LEU A 77 22.04 -8.33 1.94
CA LEU A 77 22.55 -9.39 1.08
C LEU A 77 23.55 -8.82 0.07
N ARG A 78 24.83 -9.15 0.25
CA ARG A 78 25.86 -8.92 -0.78
C ARG A 78 25.94 -10.14 -1.71
N PRO A 79 25.58 -10.00 -3.01
CA PRO A 79 25.72 -11.11 -3.94
C PRO A 79 27.21 -11.40 -4.18
N TYR A 80 27.61 -12.67 -3.99
CA TYR A 80 28.99 -13.13 -4.20
C TYR A 80 29.34 -13.33 -5.68
N THR A 81 28.34 -13.49 -6.54
CA THR A 81 28.52 -13.73 -7.98
C THR A 81 28.19 -12.48 -8.79
N PRO A 82 29.08 -12.03 -9.68
CA PRO A 82 28.78 -10.91 -10.57
C PRO A 82 27.66 -11.32 -11.55
N ILE A 83 26.56 -10.57 -11.54
CA ILE A 83 25.43 -10.77 -12.45
C ILE A 83 25.63 -9.82 -13.63
N THR A 84 25.74 -10.38 -14.85
CA THR A 84 25.79 -9.60 -16.10
C THR A 84 24.40 -9.56 -16.72
N VAL A 85 23.80 -8.37 -16.80
CA VAL A 85 22.52 -8.17 -17.49
C VAL A 85 22.76 -8.31 -18.99
N ARG A 86 22.22 -9.37 -19.60
CA ARG A 86 22.38 -9.63 -21.04
C ARG A 86 21.36 -8.93 -21.91
N SER A 87 20.15 -8.73 -21.39
CA SER A 87 19.06 -8.04 -22.09
C SER A 87 18.03 -7.55 -21.08
N ALA A 88 17.42 -6.41 -21.40
CA ALA A 88 16.21 -5.93 -20.77
C ALA A 88 15.21 -5.69 -21.90
N SER A 89 14.05 -6.33 -21.82
CA SER A 89 12.96 -6.12 -22.78
C SER A 89 11.86 -5.32 -22.10
N HIS A 90 11.39 -4.28 -22.77
CA HIS A 90 10.25 -3.51 -22.30
C HIS A 90 8.96 -4.23 -22.70
N VAL A 91 8.14 -4.62 -21.72
CA VAL A 91 6.83 -5.27 -21.97
C VAL A 91 5.72 -4.29 -21.57
N PRO A 92 5.31 -3.37 -22.47
CA PRO A 92 4.32 -2.34 -22.15
C PRO A 92 2.94 -2.93 -21.87
N ALA A 93 2.64 -4.09 -22.46
CA ALA A 93 1.37 -4.79 -22.29
C ALA A 93 1.13 -5.22 -20.83
N ASP A 94 2.20 -5.56 -20.09
CA ASP A 94 2.10 -5.95 -18.68
C ASP A 94 1.74 -4.75 -17.81
N LEU A 95 2.33 -3.58 -18.08
CA LEU A 95 2.00 -2.35 -17.36
C LEU A 95 0.54 -1.95 -17.57
N MET A 96 0.02 -2.12 -18.78
CA MET A 96 -1.36 -1.78 -19.12
C MET A 96 -2.35 -2.76 -18.50
N ASN A 97 -2.06 -4.06 -18.56
CA ASN A 97 -2.87 -5.10 -17.91
C ASN A 97 -2.88 -4.98 -16.38
N TYR A 98 -1.79 -4.47 -15.79
CA TYR A 98 -1.73 -4.20 -14.34
C TYR A 98 -2.43 -2.91 -13.95
N SER A 99 -2.29 -1.82 -14.71
CA SER A 99 -2.82 -0.50 -14.34
C SER A 99 -4.31 -0.32 -14.66
N LEU A 100 -4.80 -0.87 -15.77
CA LEU A 100 -6.18 -0.68 -16.22
C LEU A 100 -7.23 -1.12 -15.19
N PRO A 101 -7.16 -2.29 -14.53
CA PRO A 101 -8.13 -2.67 -13.51
C PRO A 101 -8.21 -1.69 -12.33
N TYR A 102 -7.08 -1.07 -11.96
CA TYR A 102 -7.06 -0.05 -10.91
C TYR A 102 -7.65 1.27 -11.40
N VAL A 103 -7.33 1.72 -12.62
CA VAL A 103 -7.94 2.93 -13.19
C VAL A 103 -9.47 2.76 -13.30
N VAL A 104 -9.94 1.58 -13.72
CA VAL A 104 -11.38 1.28 -13.82
C VAL A 104 -12.05 1.25 -12.44
N SER A 105 -11.40 0.74 -11.39
CA SER A 105 -11.97 0.80 -10.04
C SER A 105 -12.16 2.24 -9.53
N PHE A 106 -11.40 3.19 -10.09
CA PHE A 106 -11.54 4.62 -9.82
C PHE A 106 -12.48 5.38 -10.77
N MET A 107 -12.92 4.79 -11.89
CA MET A 107 -13.93 5.43 -12.76
C MET A 107 -15.32 5.50 -12.11
N SER A 108 -15.60 4.66 -11.11
CA SER A 108 -16.81 4.73 -10.30
C SER A 108 -16.70 5.70 -9.11
N ILE A 109 -15.66 6.57 -9.06
CA ILE A 109 -15.52 7.55 -8.00
C ILE A 109 -16.64 8.58 -8.11
N ASP A 110 -17.42 8.69 -7.03
CA ASP A 110 -18.24 9.85 -6.77
C ASP A 110 -17.34 10.95 -6.19
N TYR A 111 -17.25 12.10 -6.87
CA TYR A 111 -16.44 13.24 -6.43
C TYR A 111 -16.91 13.84 -5.10
N GLN A 112 -18.12 13.50 -4.65
CA GLN A 112 -18.62 13.90 -3.34
C GLN A 112 -17.93 13.15 -2.18
N ASP A 113 -17.31 11.99 -2.44
CA ASP A 113 -16.60 11.21 -1.42
C ASP A 113 -15.11 11.58 -1.39
N THR A 114 -14.75 12.46 -0.44
CA THR A 114 -13.38 12.95 -0.25
C THR A 114 -12.36 11.82 -0.05
N GLY A 115 -12.76 10.70 0.57
CA GLY A 115 -11.86 9.56 0.79
C GLY A 115 -11.48 8.86 -0.50
N LYS A 116 -12.45 8.67 -1.41
CA LYS A 116 -12.19 8.10 -2.73
C LYS A 116 -11.31 9.00 -3.58
N PHE A 117 -11.54 10.31 -3.52
CA PHE A 117 -10.72 11.30 -4.23
C PHE A 117 -9.25 11.28 -3.77
N ILE A 118 -9.00 11.26 -2.46
CA ILE A 118 -7.62 11.18 -1.94
C ILE A 118 -6.97 9.83 -2.27
N GLY A 119 -7.73 8.72 -2.19
CA GLY A 119 -7.25 7.41 -2.63
C GLY A 119 -6.80 7.40 -4.09
N PHE A 120 -7.52 8.11 -4.97
CA PHE A 120 -7.14 8.28 -6.37
C PHE A 120 -5.86 9.09 -6.57
N LEU A 121 -5.69 10.18 -5.81
CA LEU A 121 -4.44 10.96 -5.86
C LEU A 121 -3.23 10.13 -5.43
N ILE A 122 -3.37 9.34 -4.36
CA ILE A 122 -2.31 8.42 -3.90
C ILE A 122 -1.99 7.39 -4.99
N PHE A 123 -3.02 6.83 -5.63
CA PHE A 123 -2.82 5.88 -6.73
C PHE A 123 -2.04 6.51 -7.90
N LEU A 124 -2.43 7.70 -8.35
CA LEU A 124 -1.73 8.40 -9.43
C LEU A 124 -0.27 8.70 -9.06
N ALA A 125 -0.02 9.18 -7.84
CA ALA A 125 1.33 9.50 -7.37
C ALA A 125 2.24 8.27 -7.18
N TRP A 126 1.67 7.07 -7.04
CA TRP A 126 2.44 5.83 -6.93
C TRP A 126 2.75 5.20 -8.29
N MET A 127 1.84 5.37 -9.24
CA MET A 127 1.95 4.76 -10.58
C MET A 127 2.89 5.55 -11.50
N PHE A 128 2.95 6.88 -11.35
CA PHE A 128 3.78 7.80 -12.13
C PHE A 128 5.00 8.27 -11.33
#